data_AF-A0A8T2NZJ5-F1
#
_entry.id   AF-A0A8T2NZJ5-F1
#
_cell.length_a   1.000
_cell.length_b   1.000
_cell.length_c   1.000
_cell.angle_alpha   90.00
_cell.angle_beta   90.00
_cell.angle_gamma   90.00
#
_symmetry.space_group_name_H-M   'P 1'
#
loop_
_entity.id
_entity.type
_entity.pdbx_description
1 polymer ?
#
loop_
_entity_poly.entity_id
_entity_poly.type
_entity_poly.pdbx_seq_one_letter_code
_entity_poly.pdbx_strand_id
1 'polypeptide(L)'
;MCDQGETVDLSAEADAQTVASLLKLYLRELPLAIIPSSQRTEMIRAYRECTDVTVLNHVLKENLHSLPEDNYSILSYLCHFLLKVASHSHDNHMSVENLATVFGPCLF
;
A
#
# COMPACT_ATOMS: atom_id res chain seq x y z
N MET A 1 18.48 -11.92 -2.82
CA MET A 1 19.70 -11.30 -2.25
C MET A 1 19.53 -10.98 -0.76
N CYS A 2 18.33 -10.65 -0.27
CA CYS A 2 18.10 -10.41 1.17
C CYS A 2 17.74 -11.69 1.98
N ASP A 3 17.68 -12.86 1.34
CA ASP A 3 17.16 -14.10 1.96
C ASP A 3 18.22 -14.86 2.79
N GLN A 4 19.46 -14.38 2.83
CA GLN A 4 20.56 -15.01 3.56
C GLN A 4 20.74 -14.49 4.99
N GLY A 5 19.88 -13.57 5.44
CA GLY A 5 19.97 -12.96 6.77
C GLY A 5 21.13 -11.97 6.95
N GLU A 6 21.77 -11.58 5.85
CA GLU A 6 22.85 -10.58 5.83
C GLU A 6 22.28 -9.16 5.92
N THR A 7 23.01 -8.27 6.60
CA THR A 7 22.68 -6.85 6.62
C THR A 7 23.02 -6.23 5.27
N VAL A 8 22.01 -5.84 4.50
CA VAL A 8 22.18 -5.18 3.20
C VAL A 8 22.06 -3.67 3.37
N ASP A 9 23.09 -2.92 2.98
CA ASP A 9 23.02 -1.46 2.89
C ASP A 9 22.39 -1.04 1.56
N LEU A 10 21.07 -0.94 1.57
CA LEU A 10 20.28 -0.53 0.41
C LEU A 10 20.59 0.91 -0.06
N SER A 11 21.27 1.72 0.75
CA SER A 11 21.63 3.10 0.39
C SER A 11 22.90 3.19 -0.46
N ALA A 12 23.81 2.23 -0.31
CA ALA A 12 25.06 2.16 -1.05
C ALA A 12 25.00 1.21 -2.26
N GLU A 13 24.16 0.18 -2.19
CA GLU A 13 24.25 -0.98 -3.09
C GLU A 13 23.13 -1.10 -4.13
N ALA A 14 22.03 -0.34 -3.99
CA ALA A 14 20.87 -0.48 -4.85
C ALA A 14 20.33 0.86 -5.35
N ASP A 15 19.89 0.89 -6.60
CA ASP A 15 19.14 2.04 -7.12
C ASP A 15 17.70 2.07 -6.57
N ALA A 16 17.07 3.24 -6.63
CA ALA A 16 15.72 3.43 -6.10
C ALA A 16 14.68 2.49 -6.76
N GLN A 17 14.90 2.11 -8.02
CA GLN A 17 14.01 1.21 -8.75
C GLN A 17 14.10 -0.22 -8.21
N THR A 18 15.30 -0.66 -7.83
CA THR A 18 15.58 -1.96 -7.22
C THR A 18 14.97 -2.02 -5.83
N VAL A 19 15.17 -0.99 -5.00
CA VAL A 19 14.56 -0.90 -3.66
C VAL A 19 13.03 -0.89 -3.76
N ALA A 20 12.45 -0.14 -4.70
CA ALA A 20 11.00 -0.13 -4.92
C ALA A 20 10.48 -1.50 -5.38
N SER A 21 11.24 -2.21 -6.21
CA SER A 21 10.88 -3.56 -6.67
C SER A 21 10.94 -4.57 -5.54
N LEU A 22 11.95 -4.49 -4.68
CA LEU A 22 12.06 -5.30 -3.47
C LEU A 22 10.91 -5.03 -2.50
N LEU A 23 10.56 -3.76 -2.27
CA LEU A 23 9.42 -3.40 -1.42
C LEU A 23 8.11 -4.01 -1.94
N LYS A 24 7.84 -3.90 -3.25
CA LYS A 24 6.65 -4.52 -3.87
C LYS A 24 6.65 -6.03 -3.71
N LEU A 25 7.81 -6.67 -3.89
CA LEU A 25 7.97 -8.11 -3.72
C LEU A 25 7.65 -8.53 -2.29
N TYR A 26 8.23 -7.84 -1.31
CA TYR A 26 8.00 -8.11 0.11
C TYR A 26 6.52 -8.05 0.48
N LEU A 27 5.82 -6.97 0.10
CA LEU A 27 4.39 -6.81 0.42
C LEU A 27 3.54 -7.91 -0.21
N ARG A 28 3.89 -8.36 -1.42
CA ARG A 28 3.18 -9.42 -2.15
C ARG A 28 3.43 -10.82 -1.58
N GLU A 29 4.60 -11.07 -1.01
CA GLU A 29 5.00 -12.38 -0.47
C GLU A 29 4.63 -12.59 1.01
N LEU A 30 4.00 -11.59 1.64
CA LEU A 30 3.45 -11.76 2.98
C LEU A 30 2.47 -12.95 3.00
N PRO A 31 2.51 -13.82 4.05
CA PRO A 31 1.61 -14.97 4.16
C PRO A 31 0.13 -14.58 4.14
N LEU A 32 -0.17 -13.35 4.55
CA LEU A 32 -1.47 -12.71 4.51
C LEU A 32 -1.30 -11.31 3.90
N ALA A 33 -2.20 -10.94 2.98
CA ALA A 33 -2.23 -9.60 2.42
C ALA A 33 -2.47 -8.55 3.52
N ILE A 34 -1.96 -7.34 3.30
CA ILE A 34 -2.08 -6.22 4.25
C ILE A 34 -3.56 -5.87 4.47
N ILE A 35 -4.37 -5.90 3.41
CA ILE A 35 -5.81 -5.76 3.49
C ILE A 35 -6.43 -7.16 3.31
N PRO A 36 -6.92 -7.80 4.39
CA PRO A 36 -7.48 -9.13 4.28
C PRO A 36 -8.70 -9.18 3.35
N SER A 37 -8.98 -10.36 2.79
CA SER A 37 -10.05 -10.56 1.81
C SER A 37 -11.44 -10.17 2.31
N SER A 38 -11.70 -10.32 3.61
CA SER A 38 -12.93 -9.86 4.28
C SER A 38 -13.12 -8.35 4.18
N GLN A 39 -12.10 -7.57 4.52
CA GLN A 39 -12.14 -6.11 4.46
C GLN A 39 -12.24 -5.64 3.00
N ARG A 40 -11.45 -6.23 2.10
CA ARG A 40 -11.52 -5.94 0.66
C ARG A 40 -12.95 -6.11 0.12
N THR A 41 -13.61 -7.21 0.47
CA THR A 41 -14.98 -7.51 0.01
C THR A 41 -15.97 -6.44 0.48
N GLU A 42 -15.87 -6.02 1.75
CA GLU A 42 -16.72 -4.98 2.31
C GLU A 42 -16.44 -3.59 1.68
N MET A 43 -15.17 -3.26 1.41
CA MET A 43 -14.83 -2.01 0.70
C MET A 43 -15.42 -1.99 -0.71
N ILE A 44 -15.31 -3.09 -1.47
CA ILE A 44 -15.89 -3.20 -2.82
C ILE A 44 -17.41 -3.09 -2.76
N ARG A 45 -18.03 -3.71 -1.76
CA ARG A 45 -19.47 -3.63 -1.53
C ARG A 45 -19.91 -2.19 -1.26
N ALA A 46 -19.26 -1.51 -0.31
CA ALA A 46 -19.53 -0.11 0.00
C ALA A 46 -19.38 0.79 -1.24
N TYR A 47 -18.32 0.60 -2.03
CA TYR A 47 -18.10 1.34 -3.27
C TYR A 47 -19.24 1.16 -4.30
N ARG A 48 -19.84 -0.03 -4.37
CA ARG A 48 -20.94 -0.33 -5.29
C ARG A 48 -22.30 0.16 -4.79
N GLU A 49 -22.53 0.13 -3.48
CA GLU A 49 -23.82 0.40 -2.85
C GLU A 49 -23.99 1.88 -2.46
N CYS A 50 -22.90 2.59 -2.13
CA CYS A 50 -22.95 3.99 -1.71
C CYS A 50 -22.92 4.94 -2.91
N THR A 51 -23.95 5.77 -3.04
CA THR A 51 -24.02 6.87 -4.03
C THR A 51 -23.45 8.18 -3.49
N ASP A 52 -23.45 8.36 -2.17
CA ASP A 52 -22.89 9.53 -1.50
C ASP A 52 -21.41 9.30 -1.14
N VAL A 53 -20.53 10.16 -1.66
CA VAL A 53 -19.07 10.09 -1.46
C VAL A 53 -18.67 10.32 0.00
N THR A 54 -19.40 11.14 0.74
CA THR A 54 -19.14 11.39 2.17
C THR A 54 -19.44 10.16 2.99
N VAL A 55 -20.57 9.51 2.72
CA VAL A 55 -20.96 8.24 3.35
C VAL A 55 -19.97 7.14 3.01
N LEU A 56 -19.61 7.01 1.73
CA LEU A 56 -18.59 6.05 1.28
C LEU A 56 -17.26 6.25 2.03
N ASN A 57 -16.78 7.48 2.10
CA ASN A 57 -15.54 7.80 2.80
C ASN A 57 -15.61 7.45 4.30
N HIS A 58 -16.76 7.65 4.94
CA HIS A 58 -16.93 7.26 6.33
C HIS A 58 -16.87 5.73 6.48
N VAL A 59 -17.60 4.97 5.67
CA VAL A 59 -17.61 3.50 5.71
C VAL A 59 -16.22 2.92 5.43
N LEU A 60 -15.51 3.45 4.44
CA LEU A 60 -14.15 3.00 4.12
C LEU A 60 -13.18 3.28 5.29
N LYS A 61 -13.31 4.42 5.98
CA LYS A 61 -12.50 4.72 7.16
C LYS A 61 -12.78 3.74 8.30
N GLU A 62 -14.03 3.48 8.62
CA GLU A 62 -14.40 2.50 9.65
C GLU A 62 -13.87 1.11 9.29
N ASN A 63 -13.96 0.71 8.02
CA ASN A 63 -13.41 -0.56 7.55
C ASN A 63 -11.89 -0.63 7.74
N LEU A 64 -11.15 0.43 7.40
CA LEU A 64 -9.70 0.52 7.63
C LEU A 64 -9.37 0.47 9.12
N HIS A 65 -10.14 1.13 9.98
CA HIS A 65 -9.95 1.09 11.43
C HIS A 65 -10.26 -0.28 12.05
N SER A 66 -10.98 -1.16 11.34
CA SER A 66 -11.24 -2.54 11.76
C SER A 66 -10.11 -3.52 11.42
N LEU A 67 -9.07 -3.08 10.71
CA LEU A 67 -7.91 -3.90 10.43
C LEU A 67 -7.16 -4.27 11.73
N PRO A 68 -6.48 -5.44 11.78
CA PRO A 68 -5.54 -5.71 12.85
C PRO A 68 -4.49 -4.58 12.97
N GLU A 69 -4.04 -4.32 14.18
CA GLU A 69 -3.16 -3.17 14.49
C GLU A 69 -1.88 -3.15 13.64
N ASP A 70 -1.25 -4.32 13.45
CA ASP A 70 -0.05 -4.47 12.62
C ASP A 70 -0.33 -4.12 11.14
N ASN A 71 -1.43 -4.66 10.59
CA ASN A 71 -1.86 -4.39 9.22
C ASN A 71 -2.15 -2.90 9.01
N TYR A 72 -2.88 -2.28 9.94
CA TYR A 72 -3.19 -0.85 9.88
C TYR A 72 -1.92 0.00 9.96
N SER A 73 -0.99 -0.36 10.84
CA SER A 73 0.28 0.38 11.02
C SER A 73 1.13 0.35 9.76
N ILE A 74 1.27 -0.82 9.13
CA ILE A 74 2.01 -0.98 7.86
C ILE A 74 1.32 -0.20 6.74
N LEU A 75 -0.01 -0.36 6.60
CA LEU A 75 -0.78 0.32 5.56
C LEU A 75 -0.68 1.85 5.71
N SER A 76 -0.85 2.35 6.93
CA SER A 76 -0.75 3.77 7.24
C SER A 76 0.63 4.31 6.87
N TYR A 77 1.70 3.65 7.33
CA TYR A 77 3.07 4.06 6.97
C TYR A 77 3.28 4.08 5.46
N LEU A 78 2.85 3.03 4.77
CA LEU A 78 3.00 2.93 3.32
C LEU A 78 2.21 4.02 2.60
N CYS A 79 0.97 4.31 2.99
CA CYS A 79 0.20 5.39 2.40
C CYS A 79 0.88 6.76 2.56
N HIS A 80 1.43 7.05 3.75
CA HIS A 80 2.18 8.30 3.98
C HIS A 80 3.46 8.36 3.13
N PHE A 81 4.18 7.25 3.03
CA PHE A 81 5.37 7.15 2.19
C PHE A 81 5.05 7.38 0.72
N LEU A 82 4.04 6.69 0.19
CA LEU A 82 3.62 6.84 -1.22
C LEU A 82 3.09 8.25 -1.50
N LEU A 83 2.41 8.90 -0.55
CA LEU A 83 2.00 10.29 -0.68
C LEU A 83 3.20 11.24 -0.80
N LYS A 84 4.27 10.98 -0.05
CA LYS A 84 5.54 11.72 -0.19
C LYS A 84 6.21 11.47 -1.54
N VAL A 85 6.12 10.26 -2.09
CA VAL A 85 6.61 10.00 -3.46
C VAL A 85 5.77 10.78 -4.47
N ALA A 86 4.45 10.78 -4.31
CA ALA A 86 3.51 11.49 -5.17
C ALA A 86 3.68 13.01 -5.14
N SER A 87 4.11 13.59 -4.01
CA SER A 87 4.39 15.02 -3.93
C SER A 87 5.55 15.48 -4.81
N HIS A 88 6.36 14.54 -5.33
CA HIS A 88 7.45 14.78 -6.27
C HIS A 88 7.11 14.30 -7.69
N SER A 89 5.82 14.09 -7.98
CA SER A 89 5.32 13.57 -9.27
C SER A 89 5.69 14.39 -10.49
N HIS A 90 6.01 15.68 -10.33
CA HIS A 90 6.53 16.51 -11.42
C HIS A 90 7.86 15.94 -11.98
N ASP A 91 8.72 15.43 -11.10
CA ASP A 91 10.06 14.98 -11.45
C ASP A 91 10.13 13.46 -11.64
N ASN A 92 9.43 12.69 -10.79
CA ASN A 92 9.46 11.22 -10.83
C ASN A 92 8.31 10.60 -11.64
N HIS A 93 7.36 11.40 -12.13
CA HIS A 93 6.19 10.98 -12.92
C HIS A 93 5.24 10.00 -12.22
N MET A 94 5.37 9.82 -10.90
CA MET A 94 4.54 8.92 -10.11
C MET A 94 3.41 9.70 -9.41
N SER A 95 2.30 9.93 -10.10
CA SER A 95 1.07 10.46 -9.48
C SER A 95 0.48 9.48 -8.45
N VAL A 96 -0.46 9.96 -7.63
CA VAL A 96 -1.23 9.10 -6.70
C VAL A 96 -1.90 7.95 -7.45
N GLU A 97 -2.44 8.21 -8.64
CA GLU A 97 -3.10 7.21 -9.49
C GLU A 97 -2.11 6.16 -10.02
N ASN A 98 -0.93 6.59 -10.48
CA ASN A 98 0.13 5.69 -10.93
C ASN A 98 0.61 4.78 -9.78
N LEU A 99 0.82 5.36 -8.60
CA LEU A 99 1.24 4.62 -7.42
C LEU A 99 0.15 3.65 -6.95
N ALA A 100 -1.12 4.06 -6.92
CA ALA A 100 -2.25 3.19 -6.59
C ALA A 100 -2.36 2.00 -7.56
N THR A 101 -2.12 2.22 -8.85
CA THR A 101 -2.13 1.15 -9.87
C THR A 101 -1.00 0.15 -9.65
N VAL A 102 0.20 0.62 -9.32
CA VAL A 102 1.39 -0.22 -9.13
C VAL A 102 1.35 -0.97 -7.80
N PHE A 103 0.97 -0.30 -6.71
CA PHE A 103 0.97 -0.87 -5.36
C PHE A 103 -0.34 -1.55 -4.99
N GLY A 104 -1.47 -1.16 -5.57
CA GLY A 104 -2.79 -1.74 -5.26
C GLY A 104 -2.81 -3.27 -5.25
N PRO A 105 -2.31 -3.96 -6.31
CA PRO A 105 -2.25 -5.43 -6.35
C PRO A 105 -1.38 -6.07 -5.25
N CYS A 106 -0.48 -5.32 -4.62
CA CYS A 106 0.36 -5.81 -3.52
C CYS A 106 -0.30 -5.63 -2.14
N LEU A 107 -1.37 -4.82 -2.05
CA LEU A 107 -2.04 -4.49 -0.78
C LEU A 107 -3.33 -5.27 -0.56
N PHE A 108 -4.02 -5.60 -1.66
CA PHE A 108 -5.32 -6.27 -1.64
C PHE A 108 -5.17 -7.78 -1.76
#